data_AF-A0A5E7YLD5-F1
#
_entry.id   AF-A0A5E7YLD5-F1
#
_cell.length_a   1.000
_cell.length_b   1.000
_cell.length_c   1.000
_cell.angle_alpha   90.00
_cell.angle_beta   90.00
_cell.angle_gamma   90.00
#
_symmetry.space_group_name_H-M   'P 1'
#
loop_
_entity.id
_entity.type
_entity.pdbx_description
1 polymer ?
#
loop_
_entity_poly.entity_id
_entity_poly.type
_entity_poly.pdbx_seq_one_letter_code
_entity_poly.pdbx_strand_id
1 'polypeptide(L)'
;MSKNGIPEMTGIMVCGHGSRNQNAAREFATVAEGLKARYPDVPVEYGYLEFCNPVISEGLDRLRAKGVTRVLAVPGMLFAAGHAKNDIPSVLNTYQAQNPGTVINYGRELGIDLKMIRAAGARIQEALDTANREQGEVALHDTLLMVVGRGSSDPDANSNVSKVMRMLWEGFGFGWGETCYSGVTFPLVGPGLSHAAKLGYKRIIVFPYFLFTGVLVKRIYSESDAVAANHPEIQFIKASYLSDHPLVLDTFQDRVQEIVEGQALMNCQMCKYREQVLGFEAEVGLPQESHHHHVEGIGGGLENCPCNGDCDASCRDEDFCKAHGLPWTPVHSHASPAPLEPVHDHSHGHGHPHDHSHDHAHGHSHDHDHGHGHSHDHDHSHGHAHDHHHHPYPHADHPHGPRSMEKKKS
;
A
#
# COMPACT_ATOMS: atom_id res chain seq x y z
N MET A 1 -26.25 13.61 -13.43
CA MET A 1 -25.23 12.53 -13.32
C MET A 1 -24.18 12.75 -14.40
N SER A 2 -22.89 12.73 -14.04
CA SER A 2 -21.79 12.88 -15.00
C SER A 2 -21.66 11.65 -15.93
N LYS A 3 -20.88 11.76 -17.00
CA LYS A 3 -20.60 10.64 -17.94
C LYS A 3 -20.05 9.38 -17.25
N ASN A 4 -19.49 9.52 -16.04
CA ASN A 4 -18.87 8.43 -15.28
C ASN A 4 -19.76 7.95 -14.12
N GLY A 5 -21.06 8.27 -14.11
CA GLY A 5 -21.98 7.86 -13.03
C GLY A 5 -21.76 8.60 -11.70
N ILE A 6 -20.86 9.59 -11.66
CA ILE A 6 -20.59 10.37 -10.46
C ILE A 6 -21.73 11.38 -10.22
N PRO A 7 -22.28 11.46 -8.99
CA PRO A 7 -23.32 12.43 -8.63
C PRO A 7 -22.89 13.89 -8.84
N GLU A 8 -23.86 14.79 -8.92
CA GLU A 8 -23.57 16.24 -8.99
C GLU A 8 -22.91 16.75 -7.71
N MET A 9 -22.21 17.89 -7.81
CA MET A 9 -21.47 18.52 -6.70
C MET A 9 -20.48 17.56 -6.00
N THR A 10 -19.97 16.57 -6.73
CA THR A 10 -19.01 15.60 -6.23
C THR A 10 -17.60 15.93 -6.71
N GLY A 11 -16.61 15.78 -5.84
CA GLY A 11 -15.18 15.93 -6.16
C GLY A 11 -14.39 14.74 -5.65
N ILE A 12 -13.20 14.53 -6.22
CA ILE A 12 -12.26 13.47 -5.83
C ILE A 12 -11.11 14.09 -5.07
N MET A 13 -10.81 13.55 -3.89
CA MET A 13 -9.65 13.93 -3.09
C MET A 13 -8.68 12.76 -3.00
N VAL A 14 -7.49 12.90 -3.61
CA VAL A 14 -6.43 11.89 -3.49
C VAL A 14 -5.61 12.17 -2.24
N CYS A 15 -5.70 11.27 -1.26
CA CYS A 15 -5.04 11.42 0.05
C CYS A 15 -3.68 10.71 0.03
N GLY A 16 -2.60 11.48 -0.06
CA GLY A 16 -1.23 10.97 0.00
C GLY A 16 -0.70 10.89 1.42
N HIS A 17 0.28 10.02 1.64
CA HIS A 17 1.07 10.01 2.87
C HIS A 17 1.86 11.32 3.04
N GLY A 18 2.56 11.70 1.97
CA GLY A 18 3.53 12.79 1.99
C GLY A 18 4.96 12.29 2.10
N SER A 19 5.90 13.10 1.63
CA SER A 19 7.31 12.76 1.58
C SER A 19 8.18 13.99 1.78
N ARG A 20 9.32 13.78 2.44
CA ARG A 20 10.38 14.80 2.53
C ARG A 20 11.12 14.97 1.19
N ASN A 21 11.04 13.97 0.30
CA ASN A 21 11.61 14.01 -1.04
C ASN A 21 10.59 14.66 -2.00
N GLN A 22 10.98 15.78 -2.60
CA GLN A 22 10.08 16.55 -3.48
C GLN A 22 9.81 15.82 -4.80
N ASN A 23 10.71 14.97 -5.30
CA ASN A 23 10.43 14.14 -6.47
C ASN A 23 9.30 13.15 -6.17
N ALA A 24 9.33 12.52 -5.00
CA ALA A 24 8.26 11.63 -4.56
C ALA A 24 6.91 12.38 -4.42
N ALA A 25 6.92 13.60 -3.88
CA ALA A 25 5.71 14.44 -3.82
C ALA A 25 5.22 14.83 -5.24
N ARG A 26 6.12 15.20 -6.15
CA ARG A 26 5.77 15.52 -7.53
C ARG A 26 5.22 14.30 -8.29
N GLU A 27 5.82 13.13 -8.11
CA GLU A 27 5.30 11.88 -8.67
C GLU A 27 3.93 11.53 -8.11
N PHE A 28 3.65 11.80 -6.82
CA PHE A 28 2.31 11.60 -6.27
C PHE A 28 1.27 12.48 -6.95
N ALA A 29 1.62 13.76 -7.21
CA ALA A 29 0.71 14.69 -7.88
C ALA A 29 0.33 14.23 -9.30
N THR A 30 1.15 13.42 -9.98
CA THR A 30 0.80 12.88 -11.30
C THR A 30 -0.38 11.90 -11.25
N VAL A 31 -0.64 11.25 -10.09
CA VAL A 31 -1.84 10.43 -9.90
C VAL A 31 -3.10 11.29 -9.98
N ALA A 32 -3.08 12.47 -9.36
CA ALA A 32 -4.21 13.40 -9.42
C ALA A 32 -4.46 13.89 -10.85
N GLU A 33 -3.40 14.19 -11.61
CA GLU A 33 -3.53 14.54 -13.03
C GLU A 33 -4.04 13.36 -13.87
N GLY A 34 -3.56 12.14 -13.59
CA GLY A 34 -4.04 10.91 -14.24
C GLY A 34 -5.52 10.61 -13.97
N LEU A 35 -6.01 10.95 -12.77
CA LEU A 35 -7.43 10.87 -12.42
C LEU A 35 -8.23 12.00 -13.06
N LYS A 36 -7.71 13.22 -13.09
CA LYS A 36 -8.35 14.36 -13.76
C LYS A 36 -8.55 14.09 -15.26
N ALA A 37 -7.59 13.43 -15.91
CA ALA A 37 -7.74 12.99 -17.29
C ALA A 37 -8.86 11.93 -17.48
N ARG A 38 -9.08 11.06 -16.49
CA ARG A 38 -10.15 10.05 -16.49
C ARG A 38 -11.52 10.63 -16.11
N TYR A 39 -11.54 11.70 -15.33
CA TYR A 39 -12.73 12.39 -14.84
C TYR A 39 -12.71 13.89 -15.19
N PRO A 40 -12.78 14.27 -16.49
CA PRO A 40 -12.62 15.65 -16.93
C PRO A 40 -13.70 16.61 -16.39
N ASP A 41 -14.88 16.08 -16.08
CA ASP A 41 -16.04 16.86 -15.60
C ASP A 41 -16.12 16.89 -14.05
N VAL A 42 -15.15 16.31 -13.34
CA VAL A 42 -15.18 16.17 -11.88
C VAL A 42 -13.99 16.92 -11.29
N PRO A 43 -14.19 17.82 -10.31
CA PRO A 43 -13.08 18.43 -9.59
C PRO A 43 -12.22 17.36 -8.91
N VAL A 44 -10.94 17.29 -9.28
CA VAL A 44 -9.94 16.42 -8.64
C VAL A 44 -8.92 17.29 -7.92
N GLU A 45 -8.67 17.00 -6.66
CA GLU A 45 -7.64 17.60 -5.82
C GLU A 45 -6.82 16.52 -5.13
N TYR A 46 -5.66 16.90 -4.60
CA TYR A 46 -4.82 16.03 -3.79
C TYR A 46 -4.27 16.78 -2.59
N GLY A 47 -3.81 16.03 -1.60
CA GLY A 47 -3.12 16.56 -0.44
C GLY A 47 -2.44 15.46 0.35
N TYR A 48 -1.54 15.86 1.23
CA TYR A 48 -0.71 14.96 2.01
C TYR A 48 -1.10 14.96 3.48
N LEU A 49 -0.97 13.79 4.10
CA LEU A 49 -1.12 13.64 5.54
C LEU A 49 0.02 14.34 6.28
N GLU A 50 1.26 14.24 5.80
CA GLU A 50 2.42 14.82 6.50
C GLU A 50 3.52 15.34 5.56
N PHE A 51 4.51 16.02 6.14
CA PHE A 51 5.75 16.51 5.53
C PHE A 51 5.65 17.62 4.49
N CYS A 52 4.78 17.49 3.50
CA CYS A 52 4.74 18.39 2.35
C CYS A 52 3.35 18.98 2.12
N ASN A 53 3.32 20.11 1.43
CA ASN A 53 2.10 20.80 1.04
C ASN A 53 1.73 20.43 -0.42
N PRO A 54 0.44 20.50 -0.79
CA PRO A 54 -0.69 20.87 0.06
C PRO A 54 -1.08 19.79 1.08
N VAL A 55 -1.46 20.16 2.29
CA VAL A 55 -2.06 19.20 3.25
C VAL A 55 -3.47 18.80 2.82
N ILE A 56 -3.98 17.68 3.35
CA ILE A 56 -5.31 17.16 2.98
C ILE A 56 -6.42 18.22 3.16
N SER A 57 -6.41 18.99 4.25
CA SER A 57 -7.40 20.04 4.53
C SER A 57 -7.42 21.13 3.44
N GLU A 58 -6.26 21.58 2.96
CA GLU A 58 -6.18 22.56 1.87
C GLU A 58 -6.76 22.02 0.56
N GLY A 59 -6.55 20.74 0.24
CA GLY A 59 -7.17 20.10 -0.92
C GLY A 59 -8.70 20.05 -0.80
N LEU A 60 -9.21 19.76 0.39
CA LEU A 60 -10.65 19.77 0.67
C LEU A 60 -11.25 21.19 0.57
N ASP A 61 -10.53 22.22 1.03
CA ASP A 61 -10.94 23.61 0.89
C ASP A 61 -11.03 24.03 -0.59
N ARG A 62 -10.07 23.60 -1.41
CA ARG A 62 -10.10 23.85 -2.86
C ARG A 62 -11.27 23.14 -3.54
N LEU A 63 -11.66 21.94 -3.10
CA LEU A 63 -12.87 21.28 -3.61
C LEU A 63 -14.13 22.06 -3.22
N ARG A 64 -14.27 22.46 -1.96
CA ARG A 64 -15.43 23.24 -1.49
C ARG A 64 -15.56 24.59 -2.17
N ALA A 65 -14.44 25.28 -2.42
CA ALA A 65 -14.43 26.53 -3.18
C ALA A 65 -14.99 26.38 -4.60
N LYS A 66 -14.97 25.17 -5.17
CA LYS A 66 -15.59 24.82 -6.46
C LYS A 66 -17.05 24.38 -6.34
N GLY A 67 -17.66 24.49 -5.16
CA GLY A 67 -19.05 24.09 -4.90
C GLY A 67 -19.23 22.60 -4.63
N VAL A 68 -18.15 21.85 -4.39
CA VAL A 68 -18.24 20.42 -4.04
C VAL A 68 -18.83 20.27 -2.64
N THR A 69 -19.92 19.49 -2.53
CA THR A 69 -20.55 19.12 -1.26
C THR A 69 -20.38 17.64 -0.93
N ARG A 70 -19.96 16.82 -1.90
CA ARG A 70 -19.62 15.41 -1.70
C ARG A 70 -18.19 15.11 -2.15
N VAL A 71 -17.36 14.56 -1.27
CA VAL A 71 -15.97 14.23 -1.56
C VAL A 71 -15.79 12.71 -1.57
N LEU A 72 -15.19 12.20 -2.65
CA LEU A 72 -14.70 10.83 -2.74
C LEU A 72 -13.21 10.84 -2.35
N ALA A 73 -12.92 10.51 -1.09
CA ALA A 73 -11.56 10.51 -0.57
C ALA A 73 -10.89 9.16 -0.85
N VAL A 74 -9.89 9.16 -1.74
CA VAL A 74 -9.19 7.95 -2.19
C VAL A 74 -7.79 7.92 -1.57
N PRO A 75 -7.48 6.96 -0.69
CA PRO A 75 -6.15 6.85 -0.12
C PRO A 75 -5.15 6.35 -1.16
N GLY A 76 -4.10 7.15 -1.41
CA GLY A 76 -2.96 6.80 -2.26
C GLY A 76 -1.96 5.88 -1.55
N MET A 77 -2.46 4.75 -1.05
CA MET A 77 -1.72 3.76 -0.27
C MET A 77 -1.80 2.39 -0.94
N LEU A 78 -0.72 1.60 -0.86
CA LEU A 78 -0.72 0.24 -1.38
C LEU A 78 -1.48 -0.72 -0.48
N PHE A 79 -1.24 -0.67 0.84
CA PHE A 79 -1.85 -1.57 1.81
C PHE A 79 -2.37 -0.82 3.04
N ALA A 80 -3.42 -1.35 3.65
CA ALA A 80 -4.03 -0.76 4.83
C ALA A 80 -3.17 -1.03 6.07
N ALA A 81 -2.72 0.04 6.71
CA ALA A 81 -2.04 0.05 8.01
C ALA A 81 -2.50 1.31 8.79
N GLY A 82 -1.75 1.75 9.80
CA GLY A 82 -2.09 2.92 10.63
C GLY A 82 -2.60 4.14 9.85
N HIS A 83 -1.92 4.55 8.77
CA HIS A 83 -2.34 5.73 8.00
C HIS A 83 -3.71 5.59 7.33
N ALA A 84 -3.95 4.44 6.70
CA ALA A 84 -5.21 4.20 6.00
C ALA A 84 -6.35 3.86 6.98
N LYS A 85 -6.03 3.22 8.11
CA LYS A 85 -7.00 2.73 9.10
C LYS A 85 -7.33 3.77 10.19
N ASN A 86 -6.43 4.69 10.50
CA ASN A 86 -6.54 5.65 11.61
C ASN A 86 -6.29 7.10 11.19
N ASP A 87 -5.10 7.43 10.70
CA ASP A 87 -4.68 8.84 10.57
C ASP A 87 -5.50 9.63 9.53
N ILE A 88 -5.62 9.12 8.29
CA ILE A 88 -6.43 9.77 7.25
C ILE A 88 -7.91 9.84 7.66
N PRO A 89 -8.56 8.75 8.12
CA PRO A 89 -9.92 8.83 8.64
C PRO A 89 -10.10 9.90 9.74
N SER A 90 -9.15 10.03 10.67
CA SER A 90 -9.20 11.03 11.74
C SER A 90 -9.19 12.46 11.18
N VAL A 91 -8.31 12.77 10.22
CA VAL A 91 -8.25 14.07 9.54
C VAL A 91 -9.55 14.36 8.77
N LEU A 92 -10.05 13.40 8.01
CA LEU A 92 -11.27 13.55 7.20
C LEU A 92 -12.51 13.74 8.09
N ASN A 93 -12.64 12.97 9.17
CA ASN A 93 -13.76 13.07 10.11
C ASN A 93 -13.76 14.42 10.83
N THR A 94 -12.58 14.88 11.26
CA THR A 94 -12.41 16.20 11.89
C THR A 94 -12.81 17.31 10.93
N TYR A 95 -12.32 17.26 9.68
CA TYR A 95 -12.67 18.24 8.65
C TYR A 95 -14.18 18.25 8.37
N GLN A 96 -14.80 17.08 8.25
CA GLN A 96 -16.24 16.97 8.01
C GLN A 96 -17.05 17.57 9.18
N ALA A 97 -16.66 17.30 10.43
CA ALA A 97 -17.33 17.85 11.61
C ALA A 97 -17.27 19.39 11.66
N GLN A 98 -16.16 19.98 11.21
CA GLN A 98 -15.99 21.43 11.14
C GLN A 98 -16.74 22.09 9.97
N ASN A 99 -17.25 21.32 9.01
CA ASN A 99 -17.84 21.84 7.78
C ASN A 99 -19.23 21.22 7.50
N PRO A 100 -20.27 21.60 8.27
CA PRO A 100 -21.63 21.08 8.11
C PRO A 100 -22.17 21.39 6.71
N GLY A 101 -22.37 20.35 5.89
CA GLY A 101 -22.77 20.47 4.47
C GLY A 101 -21.78 19.80 3.50
N THR A 102 -20.62 19.37 3.99
CA THR A 102 -19.71 18.49 3.25
C THR A 102 -19.92 17.04 3.70
N VAL A 103 -20.05 16.12 2.76
CA VAL A 103 -20.05 14.68 3.00
C VAL A 103 -18.79 14.08 2.39
N ILE A 104 -18.00 13.38 3.20
CA ILE A 104 -16.77 12.72 2.76
C ILE A 104 -16.99 11.21 2.83
N ASN A 105 -16.91 10.56 1.66
CA ASN A 105 -16.89 9.11 1.56
C ASN A 105 -15.46 8.65 1.33
N TYR A 106 -14.93 7.90 2.30
CA TYR A 106 -13.57 7.37 2.25
C TYR A 106 -13.55 5.99 1.60
N GLY A 107 -12.65 5.82 0.63
CA GLY A 107 -12.43 4.55 -0.08
C GLY A 107 -11.39 3.66 0.58
N ARG A 108 -11.28 2.44 0.08
CA ARG A 108 -10.18 1.54 0.41
C ARG A 108 -8.92 1.85 -0.38
N GLU A 109 -7.79 1.39 0.15
CA GLU A 109 -6.48 1.41 -0.49
C GLU A 109 -6.42 0.55 -1.76
N LEU A 110 -5.36 0.70 -2.55
CA LEU A 110 -5.19 -0.04 -3.81
C LEU A 110 -5.22 -1.57 -3.58
N GLY A 111 -4.60 -2.04 -2.51
CA GLY A 111 -4.72 -3.40 -2.00
C GLY A 111 -4.15 -4.45 -2.95
N ILE A 112 -4.63 -5.69 -2.78
CA ILE A 112 -4.32 -6.81 -3.68
C ILE A 112 -5.29 -6.79 -4.85
N ASP A 113 -4.77 -6.41 -6.01
CA ASP A 113 -5.53 -6.25 -7.25
C ASP A 113 -4.74 -6.83 -8.43
N LEU A 114 -5.41 -7.51 -9.36
CA LEU A 114 -4.76 -8.09 -10.54
C LEU A 114 -4.12 -7.01 -11.43
N LYS A 115 -4.68 -5.79 -11.48
CA LYS A 115 -4.08 -4.66 -12.20
C LYS A 115 -2.74 -4.28 -11.59
N MET A 116 -2.64 -4.29 -10.27
CA MET A 116 -1.40 -4.00 -9.54
C MET A 116 -0.36 -5.11 -9.71
N ILE A 117 -0.78 -6.38 -9.68
CA ILE A 117 0.10 -7.53 -9.97
C ILE A 117 0.63 -7.47 -11.41
N ARG A 118 -0.23 -7.13 -12.38
CA ARG A 118 0.19 -6.97 -13.79
C ARG A 118 1.15 -5.79 -13.96
N ALA A 119 0.91 -4.67 -13.29
CA ALA A 119 1.82 -3.53 -13.29
C ALA A 119 3.21 -3.91 -12.73
N ALA A 120 3.23 -4.60 -11.59
CA ALA A 120 4.47 -5.14 -11.02
C ALA A 120 5.17 -6.13 -11.97
N GLY A 121 4.41 -7.03 -12.59
CA GLY A 121 4.92 -7.97 -13.58
C GLY A 121 5.56 -7.27 -14.78
N ALA A 122 4.94 -6.19 -15.29
CA ALA A 122 5.53 -5.40 -16.39
C ALA A 122 6.89 -4.82 -16.00
N ARG A 123 7.03 -4.24 -14.81
CA ARG A 123 8.32 -3.69 -14.32
C ARG A 123 9.39 -4.77 -14.16
N ILE A 124 9.01 -5.94 -13.67
CA ILE A 124 9.91 -7.10 -13.52
C ILE A 124 10.33 -7.64 -14.89
N GLN A 125 9.40 -7.73 -15.84
CA GLN A 125 9.69 -8.20 -17.20
C GLN A 125 10.63 -7.24 -17.92
N GLU A 126 10.40 -5.92 -17.83
CA GLU A 126 11.31 -4.89 -18.38
C GLU A 126 12.74 -5.05 -17.85
N ALA A 127 12.88 -5.34 -16.54
CA ALA A 127 14.17 -5.58 -15.91
C ALA A 127 14.82 -6.88 -16.39
N LEU A 128 14.05 -7.96 -16.54
CA LEU A 128 14.53 -9.24 -17.09
C LEU A 128 15.00 -9.09 -18.53
N ASP A 129 14.21 -8.44 -19.39
CA ASP A 129 14.53 -8.26 -20.81
C ASP A 129 15.80 -7.43 -20.98
N THR A 130 15.95 -6.40 -20.15
CA THR A 130 17.16 -5.58 -20.10
C THR A 130 18.37 -6.37 -19.64
N ALA A 131 18.25 -7.11 -18.54
CA ALA A 131 19.34 -7.95 -18.04
C ALA A 131 19.74 -9.04 -19.04
N ASN A 132 18.78 -9.68 -19.70
CA ASN A 132 19.05 -10.70 -20.72
C ASN A 132 19.80 -10.12 -21.93
N ARG A 133 19.40 -8.93 -22.38
CA ARG A 133 20.05 -8.23 -23.48
C ARG A 133 21.49 -7.80 -23.14
N GLU A 134 21.74 -7.37 -21.91
CA GLU A 134 23.01 -6.75 -21.51
C GLU A 134 24.01 -7.72 -20.87
N GLN A 135 23.52 -8.74 -20.16
CA GLN A 135 24.33 -9.64 -19.32
C GLN A 135 24.14 -11.12 -19.69
N GLY A 136 23.39 -11.40 -20.76
CA GLY A 136 23.09 -12.75 -21.23
C GLY A 136 21.86 -13.38 -20.56
N GLU A 137 21.33 -14.41 -21.21
CA GLU A 137 20.12 -15.10 -20.76
C GLU A 137 20.40 -15.96 -19.52
N VAL A 138 19.53 -15.82 -18.50
CA VAL A 138 19.50 -16.69 -17.31
C VAL A 138 18.10 -17.24 -17.18
N ALA A 139 17.98 -18.57 -17.05
CA ALA A 139 16.69 -19.23 -16.90
C ALA A 139 15.95 -18.72 -15.66
N LEU A 140 14.62 -18.64 -15.73
CA LEU A 140 13.80 -18.22 -14.59
C LEU A 140 13.99 -19.14 -13.39
N HIS A 141 14.18 -20.45 -13.60
CA HIS A 141 14.49 -21.41 -12.54
C HIS A 141 15.86 -21.18 -11.87
N ASP A 142 16.79 -20.48 -12.53
CA ASP A 142 18.08 -20.06 -11.98
C ASP A 142 18.02 -18.62 -11.41
N THR A 143 16.84 -18.00 -11.40
CA THR A 143 16.61 -16.61 -10.97
C THR A 143 15.69 -16.57 -9.75
N LEU A 144 16.06 -15.77 -8.75
CA LEU A 144 15.25 -15.48 -7.57
C LEU A 144 14.60 -14.11 -7.70
N LEU A 145 13.31 -14.01 -7.33
CA LEU A 145 12.60 -12.74 -7.21
C LEU A 145 12.60 -12.26 -5.75
N MET A 146 13.13 -11.07 -5.49
CA MET A 146 13.00 -10.40 -4.20
C MET A 146 12.02 -9.24 -4.30
N VAL A 147 10.86 -9.38 -3.66
CA VAL A 147 9.89 -8.28 -3.55
C VAL A 147 10.12 -7.53 -2.25
N VAL A 148 10.33 -6.22 -2.36
CA VAL A 148 10.63 -5.35 -1.23
C VAL A 148 9.44 -4.45 -0.94
N GLY A 149 8.82 -4.63 0.22
CA GLY A 149 7.78 -3.74 0.74
C GLY A 149 8.33 -2.66 1.67
N ARG A 150 7.51 -1.69 2.08
CA ARG A 150 7.89 -0.71 3.11
C ARG A 150 8.12 -1.37 4.46
N GLY A 151 7.20 -2.24 4.86
CA GLY A 151 7.10 -2.87 6.18
C GLY A 151 6.16 -2.12 7.12
N SER A 152 5.48 -2.85 8.00
CA SER A 152 4.47 -2.28 8.90
C SER A 152 4.49 -2.97 10.26
N SER A 153 4.05 -2.26 11.31
CA SER A 153 3.67 -2.87 12.59
C SER A 153 2.33 -3.61 12.50
N ASP A 154 1.61 -3.45 11.38
CA ASP A 154 0.40 -4.20 11.06
C ASP A 154 0.77 -5.46 10.23
N PRO A 155 0.58 -6.67 10.78
CA PRO A 155 0.94 -7.92 10.10
C PRO A 155 0.10 -8.18 8.85
N ASP A 156 -1.12 -7.64 8.76
CA ASP A 156 -1.99 -7.78 7.59
C ASP A 156 -1.36 -7.08 6.36
N ALA A 157 -0.81 -5.88 6.52
CA ALA A 157 -0.06 -5.21 5.46
C ALA A 157 1.20 -6.00 5.03
N ASN A 158 1.92 -6.60 5.98
CA ASN A 158 3.10 -7.43 5.69
C ASN A 158 2.73 -8.72 4.95
N SER A 159 1.61 -9.34 5.33
CA SER A 159 1.06 -10.53 4.66
C SER A 159 0.69 -10.23 3.20
N ASN A 160 0.19 -9.03 2.91
CA ASN A 160 -0.15 -8.60 1.56
C ASN A 160 1.08 -8.47 0.66
N VAL A 161 2.21 -7.94 1.16
CA VAL A 161 3.48 -7.95 0.41
C VAL A 161 3.89 -9.38 0.08
N SER A 162 3.76 -10.30 1.05
CA SER A 162 4.09 -11.71 0.84
C SER A 162 3.17 -12.37 -0.19
N LYS A 163 1.88 -12.01 -0.20
CA LYS A 163 0.93 -12.44 -1.24
C LYS A 163 1.31 -11.92 -2.62
N VAL A 164 1.70 -10.65 -2.76
CA VAL A 164 2.22 -10.09 -4.01
C VAL A 164 3.44 -10.88 -4.49
N MET A 165 4.40 -11.13 -3.60
CA MET A 165 5.59 -11.92 -3.91
C MET A 165 5.22 -13.31 -4.45
N ARG A 166 4.33 -14.05 -3.76
CA ARG A 166 3.90 -15.37 -4.21
C ARG A 166 3.21 -15.33 -5.57
N MET A 167 2.31 -14.37 -5.78
CA MET A 167 1.60 -14.23 -7.05
C MET A 167 2.56 -13.94 -8.22
N LEU A 168 3.57 -13.10 -8.01
CA LEU A 168 4.57 -12.80 -9.03
C LEU A 168 5.53 -13.96 -9.24
N TRP A 169 6.04 -14.57 -8.18
CA TRP A 169 6.94 -15.71 -8.27
C TRP A 169 6.29 -16.87 -9.02
N GLU A 170 5.13 -17.33 -8.55
CA GLU A 170 4.39 -18.45 -9.15
C GLU A 170 3.89 -18.12 -10.55
N GLY A 171 3.47 -16.87 -10.78
CA GLY A 171 3.00 -16.41 -12.08
C GLY A 171 4.10 -16.42 -13.15
N PHE A 172 5.34 -16.07 -12.79
CA PHE A 172 6.47 -16.06 -13.73
C PHE A 172 7.16 -17.41 -13.87
N GLY A 173 7.20 -18.23 -12.82
CA GLY A 173 8.01 -19.45 -12.80
C GLY A 173 9.46 -19.24 -12.35
N PHE A 174 9.74 -18.20 -11.56
CA PHE A 174 11.07 -18.04 -10.94
C PHE A 174 11.46 -19.28 -10.12
N GLY A 175 12.76 -19.50 -9.93
CA GLY A 175 13.25 -20.61 -9.10
C GLY A 175 12.84 -20.46 -7.63
N TRP A 176 12.84 -19.22 -7.15
CA TRP A 176 12.40 -18.87 -5.80
C TRP A 176 11.90 -17.44 -5.70
N GLY A 177 11.21 -17.15 -4.60
CA GLY A 177 10.78 -15.81 -4.25
C GLY A 177 10.95 -15.53 -2.76
N GLU A 178 11.49 -14.35 -2.40
CA GLU A 178 11.58 -13.87 -1.03
C GLU A 178 10.97 -12.48 -0.85
N THR A 179 10.44 -12.23 0.35
CA THR A 179 9.94 -10.92 0.76
C THR A 179 10.94 -10.27 1.70
N CYS A 180 11.27 -9.01 1.44
CA CYS A 180 12.04 -8.16 2.35
C CYS A 180 11.33 -6.83 2.59
N TYR A 181 11.80 -6.08 3.59
CA TYR A 181 11.22 -4.79 3.95
C TYR A 181 12.28 -3.71 4.04
N SER A 182 11.93 -2.51 3.60
CA SER A 182 12.81 -1.34 3.72
C SER A 182 12.98 -0.83 5.16
N GLY A 183 12.06 -1.20 6.06
CA GLY A 183 12.08 -0.81 7.46
C GLY A 183 10.89 -1.34 8.26
N VAL A 184 10.81 -0.93 9.53
CA VAL A 184 9.75 -1.26 10.52
C VAL A 184 9.66 -2.73 10.93
N THR A 185 9.69 -3.65 9.97
CA THR A 185 9.66 -5.10 10.19
C THR A 185 10.83 -5.79 9.48
N PHE A 186 10.95 -7.11 9.66
CA PHE A 186 12.06 -7.91 9.17
C PHE A 186 11.57 -9.07 8.27
N PRO A 187 12.41 -9.63 7.39
CA PRO A 187 13.82 -9.29 7.16
C PRO A 187 14.02 -7.94 6.43
N LEU A 188 15.08 -7.21 6.81
CA LEU A 188 15.53 -6.02 6.09
C LEU A 188 16.25 -6.39 4.78
N VAL A 189 16.31 -5.48 3.81
CA VAL A 189 16.85 -5.74 2.47
C VAL A 189 18.27 -6.29 2.49
N GLY A 190 19.23 -5.62 3.14
CA GLY A 190 20.62 -6.10 3.22
C GLY A 190 20.75 -7.53 3.78
N PRO A 191 20.24 -7.82 4.99
CA PRO A 191 20.23 -9.17 5.56
C PRO A 191 19.48 -10.20 4.70
N GLY A 192 18.34 -9.82 4.11
CA GLY A 192 17.55 -10.69 3.25
C GLY A 192 18.27 -11.03 1.94
N LEU A 193 18.86 -10.07 1.26
CA LEU A 193 19.69 -10.32 0.07
C LEU A 193 20.93 -11.15 0.41
N SER A 194 21.55 -10.91 1.56
CA SER A 194 22.69 -11.71 2.04
C SER A 194 22.30 -13.16 2.35
N HIS A 195 21.05 -13.39 2.75
CA HIS A 195 20.49 -14.72 2.90
C HIS A 195 20.20 -15.35 1.53
N ALA A 196 19.51 -14.64 0.65
CA ALA A 196 19.18 -15.09 -0.70
C ALA A 196 20.43 -15.44 -1.53
N ALA A 197 21.53 -14.72 -1.38
CA ALA A 197 22.80 -14.99 -2.04
C ALA A 197 23.38 -16.38 -1.70
N LYS A 198 23.03 -16.95 -0.54
CA LYS A 198 23.48 -18.29 -0.11
C LYS A 198 22.68 -19.43 -0.73
N LEU A 199 21.58 -19.13 -1.41
CA LEU A 199 20.67 -20.14 -1.96
C LEU A 199 21.11 -20.69 -3.33
N GLY A 200 22.13 -20.10 -3.95
CA GLY A 200 22.75 -20.62 -5.18
C GLY A 200 22.09 -20.20 -6.50
N TYR A 201 21.17 -19.21 -6.48
CA TYR A 201 20.61 -18.63 -7.71
C TYR A 201 21.64 -17.75 -8.43
N LYS A 202 21.63 -17.80 -9.76
CA LYS A 202 22.59 -17.05 -10.61
C LYS A 202 22.21 -15.59 -10.77
N ARG A 203 20.93 -15.27 -10.58
CA ARG A 203 20.38 -13.92 -10.70
C ARG A 203 19.36 -13.65 -9.60
N ILE A 204 19.38 -12.44 -9.06
CA ILE A 204 18.38 -11.93 -8.11
C ILE A 204 17.76 -10.66 -8.72
N ILE A 205 16.46 -10.68 -8.94
CA ILE A 205 15.68 -9.47 -9.30
C ILE A 205 15.20 -8.80 -8.01
N VAL A 206 15.64 -7.58 -7.74
CA VAL A 206 15.18 -6.76 -6.62
C VAL A 206 14.09 -5.81 -7.10
N PHE A 207 12.86 -6.07 -6.67
CA PHE A 207 11.69 -5.29 -7.08
C PHE A 207 11.07 -4.55 -5.88
N PRO A 208 11.21 -3.22 -5.83
CA PRO A 208 10.51 -2.39 -4.84
C PRO A 208 9.02 -2.28 -5.18
N TYR A 209 8.16 -2.84 -4.34
CA TYR A 209 6.71 -2.67 -4.44
C TYR A 209 6.27 -1.35 -3.81
N PHE A 210 6.56 -0.25 -4.51
CA PHE A 210 6.30 1.13 -4.10
C PHE A 210 5.60 1.88 -5.23
N LEU A 211 4.75 2.84 -4.88
CA LEU A 211 4.12 3.72 -5.87
C LEU A 211 5.08 4.76 -6.42
N PHE A 212 5.96 5.31 -5.59
CA PHE A 212 6.78 6.47 -5.95
C PHE A 212 8.23 6.27 -5.51
N THR A 213 9.10 7.09 -6.09
CA THR A 213 10.51 7.19 -5.71
C THR A 213 10.70 7.72 -4.28
N GLY A 214 11.97 7.86 -3.89
CA GLY A 214 12.37 8.59 -2.70
C GLY A 214 13.48 7.89 -1.94
N VAL A 215 13.73 8.37 -0.73
CA VAL A 215 14.81 7.89 0.16
C VAL A 215 14.75 6.36 0.35
N LEU A 216 13.56 5.79 0.44
CA LEU A 216 13.40 4.35 0.69
C LEU A 216 13.80 3.52 -0.53
N VAL A 217 13.32 3.84 -1.73
CA VAL A 217 13.69 3.14 -2.96
C VAL A 217 15.19 3.24 -3.21
N LYS A 218 15.78 4.44 -3.01
CA LYS A 218 17.23 4.63 -3.09
C LYS A 218 17.99 3.72 -2.13
N ARG A 219 17.56 3.65 -0.87
CA ARG A 219 18.19 2.79 0.13
C ARG A 219 18.14 1.32 -0.27
N ILE A 220 17.01 0.84 -0.79
CA ILE A 220 16.86 -0.53 -1.29
C ILE A 220 17.93 -0.81 -2.34
N TYR A 221 18.10 0.10 -3.31
CA TYR A 221 19.10 -0.04 -4.36
C TYR A 221 20.53 0.04 -3.84
N SER A 222 20.82 0.96 -2.91
CA SER A 222 22.15 1.06 -2.29
C SER A 222 22.51 -0.19 -1.49
N GLU A 223 21.57 -0.75 -0.73
CA GLU A 223 21.77 -2.01 -0.01
C GLU A 223 21.95 -3.18 -0.98
N SER A 224 21.20 -3.20 -2.09
CA SER A 224 21.40 -4.17 -3.16
C SER A 224 22.81 -4.08 -3.77
N ASP A 225 23.29 -2.87 -4.04
CA ASP A 225 24.63 -2.65 -4.60
C ASP A 225 25.73 -3.09 -3.62
N ALA A 226 25.54 -2.82 -2.32
CA ALA A 226 26.46 -3.25 -1.27
C ALA A 226 26.55 -4.77 -1.12
N VAL A 227 25.43 -5.49 -1.23
CA VAL A 227 25.44 -6.96 -1.20
C VAL A 227 26.03 -7.50 -2.51
N ALA A 228 25.68 -6.93 -3.66
CA ALA A 228 26.22 -7.33 -4.95
C ALA A 228 27.75 -7.23 -5.02
N ALA A 229 28.34 -6.19 -4.42
CA ALA A 229 29.80 -6.03 -4.35
C ALA A 229 30.51 -7.19 -3.63
N ASN A 230 29.83 -7.90 -2.74
CA ASN A 230 30.36 -9.06 -2.02
C ASN A 230 30.05 -10.40 -2.71
N HIS A 231 29.25 -10.38 -3.78
CA HIS A 231 28.76 -11.55 -4.52
C HIS A 231 28.87 -11.35 -6.03
N PRO A 232 30.09 -11.14 -6.58
CA PRO A 232 30.28 -10.85 -8.01
C PRO A 232 29.85 -12.00 -8.94
N GLU A 233 29.64 -13.20 -8.40
CA GLU A 233 29.13 -14.37 -9.11
C GLU A 233 27.62 -14.33 -9.38
N ILE A 234 26.87 -13.44 -8.72
CA ILE A 234 25.40 -13.32 -8.84
C ILE A 234 25.05 -12.01 -9.57
N GLN A 235 24.12 -12.09 -10.54
CA GLN A 235 23.57 -10.91 -11.18
C GLN A 235 22.48 -10.28 -10.31
N PHE A 236 22.72 -9.12 -9.71
CA PHE A 236 21.71 -8.34 -9.01
C PHE A 236 21.06 -7.32 -9.97
N ILE A 237 19.79 -7.51 -10.28
CA ILE A 237 19.05 -6.67 -11.22
C ILE A 237 18.01 -5.85 -10.45
N LYS A 238 18.10 -4.53 -10.54
CA LYS A 238 17.17 -3.60 -9.88
C LYS A 238 16.01 -3.30 -10.83
N ALA A 239 14.82 -3.82 -10.52
CA ALA A 239 13.60 -3.45 -11.24
C ALA A 239 13.09 -2.09 -10.78
N SER A 240 12.46 -1.35 -11.69
CA SER A 240 11.76 -0.10 -11.35
C SER A 240 10.52 -0.37 -10.48
N TYR A 241 10.12 0.62 -9.70
CA TYR A 241 8.89 0.58 -8.89
C TYR A 241 7.64 0.84 -9.77
N LEU A 242 6.45 0.80 -9.18
CA LEU A 242 5.18 0.87 -9.93
C LEU A 242 5.03 2.18 -10.70
N SER A 243 5.28 3.32 -10.05
CA SER A 243 5.21 4.66 -10.63
C SER A 243 3.86 4.94 -11.32
N ASP A 244 3.91 5.64 -12.44
CA ASP A 244 2.82 6.06 -13.31
C ASP A 244 2.24 4.96 -14.22
N HIS A 245 2.51 3.68 -13.93
CA HIS A 245 2.06 2.59 -14.78
C HIS A 245 0.52 2.68 -15.00
N PRO A 246 0.00 2.59 -16.24
CA PRO A 246 -1.41 2.84 -16.52
C PRO A 246 -2.39 2.03 -15.66
N LEU A 247 -2.08 0.76 -15.40
CA LEU A 247 -2.88 -0.11 -14.53
C LEU A 247 -2.93 0.34 -13.05
N VAL A 248 -1.95 1.11 -12.57
CA VAL A 248 -2.01 1.73 -11.23
C VAL A 248 -3.10 2.80 -11.22
N LEU A 249 -3.12 3.67 -12.23
CA LEU A 249 -4.15 4.69 -12.38
C LEU A 249 -5.54 4.08 -12.60
N ASP A 250 -5.62 2.96 -13.33
CA ASP A 250 -6.87 2.22 -13.49
C ASP A 250 -7.35 1.59 -12.17
N THR A 251 -6.43 1.24 -11.27
CA THR A 251 -6.78 0.78 -9.92
C THR A 251 -7.31 1.92 -9.07
N PHE A 252 -6.71 3.12 -9.15
CA PHE A 252 -7.27 4.32 -8.52
C PHE A 252 -8.68 4.63 -9.03
N GLN A 253 -8.92 4.47 -10.34
CA GLN A 253 -10.24 4.63 -10.94
C GLN A 253 -11.25 3.64 -10.35
N ASP A 254 -10.89 2.36 -10.18
CA ASP A 254 -11.75 1.39 -9.51
C ASP A 254 -12.06 1.80 -8.08
N ARG A 255 -11.08 2.31 -7.33
CA ARG A 255 -11.30 2.80 -5.95
C ARG A 255 -12.29 3.96 -5.91
N VAL A 256 -12.23 4.89 -6.88
CA VAL A 256 -13.25 5.95 -7.01
C VAL A 256 -14.62 5.35 -7.25
N GLN A 257 -14.74 4.40 -8.18
CA GLN A 257 -16.01 3.77 -8.54
C GLN A 257 -16.62 2.97 -7.38
N GLU A 258 -15.79 2.23 -6.63
CA GLU A 258 -16.21 1.50 -5.43
C GLU A 258 -16.82 2.44 -4.38
N ILE A 259 -16.29 3.66 -4.21
CA ILE A 259 -16.89 4.65 -3.30
C ILE A 259 -18.27 5.08 -3.80
N VAL A 260 -18.42 5.32 -5.11
CA VAL A 260 -19.70 5.72 -5.73
C VAL A 260 -20.76 4.64 -5.55
N GLU A 261 -20.37 3.37 -5.72
CA GLU A 261 -21.26 2.21 -5.63
C GLU A 261 -21.53 1.75 -4.17
N GLY A 262 -20.86 2.35 -3.18
CA GLY A 262 -20.95 1.93 -1.79
C GLY A 262 -20.28 0.58 -1.51
N GLN A 263 -19.33 0.18 -2.36
CA GLN A 263 -18.57 -1.07 -2.29
C GLN A 263 -17.14 -0.87 -1.82
N ALA A 264 -16.85 0.22 -1.09
CA ALA A 264 -15.56 0.43 -0.42
C ALA A 264 -15.41 -0.54 0.77
N LEU A 265 -15.22 -1.83 0.47
CA LEU A 265 -15.08 -2.90 1.44
C LEU A 265 -13.65 -2.91 1.99
N MET A 266 -13.45 -2.18 3.09
CA MET A 266 -12.23 -2.30 3.89
C MET A 266 -12.12 -3.73 4.45
N ASN A 267 -10.89 -4.20 4.66
CA ASN A 267 -10.61 -5.55 5.18
C ASN A 267 -10.90 -5.71 6.70
N CYS A 268 -12.02 -5.13 7.17
CA CYS A 268 -12.36 -5.04 8.59
C CYS A 268 -12.46 -6.40 9.31
N GLN A 269 -12.65 -7.50 8.59
CA GLN A 269 -12.70 -8.86 9.17
C GLN A 269 -11.36 -9.31 9.77
N MET A 270 -10.24 -8.77 9.31
CA MET A 270 -8.89 -9.07 9.84
C MET A 270 -8.24 -7.82 10.45
N CYS A 271 -9.03 -6.79 10.76
CA CYS A 271 -8.52 -5.55 11.31
C CYS A 271 -8.27 -5.71 12.82
N LYS A 272 -7.01 -5.61 13.24
CA LYS A 272 -6.60 -5.71 14.65
C LYS A 272 -7.24 -4.69 15.59
N TYR A 273 -7.77 -3.59 15.05
CA TYR A 273 -8.49 -2.58 15.83
C TYR A 273 -9.95 -2.97 16.09
N ARG A 274 -10.51 -3.94 15.35
CA ARG A 274 -11.92 -4.31 15.41
C ARG A 274 -12.15 -5.72 15.93
N GLU A 275 -11.23 -6.64 15.63
CA GLU A 275 -11.29 -8.02 16.06
C GLU A 275 -10.00 -8.47 16.71
N GLN A 276 -10.09 -9.50 17.55
CA GLN A 276 -8.94 -10.05 18.25
C GLN A 276 -8.01 -10.79 17.26
N VAL A 277 -6.89 -10.14 16.93
CA VAL A 277 -5.76 -10.76 16.22
C VAL A 277 -4.71 -11.16 17.25
N LEU A 278 -4.20 -12.40 17.15
CA LEU A 278 -3.21 -12.95 18.08
C LEU A 278 -1.99 -12.02 18.21
N GLY A 279 -1.68 -11.61 19.45
CA GLY A 279 -0.57 -10.72 19.77
C GLY A 279 -0.87 -9.22 19.64
N PHE A 280 -2.10 -8.86 19.30
CA PHE A 280 -2.58 -7.47 19.17
C PHE A 280 -3.86 -7.23 20.00
N GLU A 281 -4.11 -8.03 21.03
CA GLU A 281 -5.33 -7.99 21.86
C GLU A 281 -5.56 -6.61 22.50
N ALA A 282 -4.48 -5.91 22.86
CA ALA A 282 -4.55 -4.58 23.46
C ALA A 282 -4.94 -3.46 22.48
N GLU A 283 -4.98 -3.75 21.18
CA GLU A 283 -5.33 -2.76 20.16
C GLU A 283 -6.83 -2.77 19.79
N VAL A 284 -7.58 -3.77 20.26
CA VAL A 284 -9.02 -3.89 19.97
C VAL A 284 -9.79 -2.75 20.63
N GLY A 285 -10.53 -2.00 19.82
CA GLY A 285 -11.36 -0.88 20.28
C GLY A 285 -10.60 0.41 20.58
N LEU A 286 -9.32 0.52 20.23
CA LEU A 286 -8.58 1.78 20.38
C LEU A 286 -9.23 2.94 19.59
N PRO A 287 -9.29 4.16 20.16
CA PRO A 287 -9.75 5.34 19.44
C PRO A 287 -8.90 5.64 18.19
N GLN A 288 -9.53 6.17 17.14
CA GLN A 288 -8.84 6.67 15.96
C GLN A 288 -8.25 8.06 16.23
N GLU A 289 -6.95 8.11 16.52
CA GLU A 289 -6.20 9.34 16.72
C GLU A 289 -5.09 9.45 15.66
N SER A 290 -4.93 10.64 15.06
CA SER A 290 -3.82 10.89 14.15
C SER A 290 -2.54 11.08 14.96
N HIS A 291 -1.54 10.26 14.68
CA HIS A 291 -0.24 10.37 15.33
C HIS A 291 0.66 11.43 14.66
N HIS A 292 0.20 12.00 13.55
CA HIS A 292 1.05 12.78 12.62
C HIS A 292 0.77 14.28 12.61
N HIS A 293 -0.16 14.77 13.44
CA HIS A 293 -0.48 16.20 13.55
C HIS A 293 0.74 17.12 13.76
N HIS A 294 1.77 16.62 14.45
CA HIS A 294 2.97 17.41 14.77
C HIS A 294 3.92 17.64 13.57
N VAL A 295 3.68 16.98 12.43
CA VAL A 295 4.50 17.08 11.20
C VAL A 295 3.68 17.38 9.94
N GLU A 296 2.42 17.80 10.09
CA GLU A 296 1.57 18.24 8.97
C GLU A 296 2.17 19.47 8.28
N GLY A 297 2.46 19.36 6.98
CA GLY A 297 3.07 20.44 6.20
C GLY A 297 4.50 20.84 6.62
N ILE A 298 5.14 20.09 7.53
CA ILE A 298 6.45 20.40 8.12
C ILE A 298 7.48 19.32 7.74
N GLY A 299 8.64 19.74 7.24
CA GLY A 299 9.76 18.83 6.95
C GLY A 299 9.88 18.39 5.49
N GLY A 300 9.13 19.01 4.58
CA GLY A 300 9.35 18.95 3.14
C GLY A 300 10.72 19.54 2.79
N GLY A 301 11.34 19.03 1.72
CA GLY A 301 12.61 19.56 1.23
C GLY A 301 12.51 21.06 0.89
N LEU A 302 13.64 21.78 0.98
CA LEU A 302 13.76 23.16 0.50
C LEU A 302 13.46 23.27 -1.00
N GLU A 303 12.76 24.31 -1.44
CA GLU A 303 12.48 24.59 -2.86
C GLU A 303 13.77 24.59 -3.71
N ASN A 304 14.87 25.09 -3.14
CA ASN A 304 16.21 25.10 -3.75
C ASN A 304 17.21 24.20 -3.01
N CYS A 305 16.78 23.01 -2.58
CA CYS A 305 17.68 22.08 -1.91
C CYS A 305 18.82 21.64 -2.86
N PRO A 306 20.10 21.56 -2.42
CA PRO A 306 21.22 21.10 -3.25
C PRO A 306 21.04 19.71 -3.86
N CYS A 307 20.17 18.87 -3.28
CA CYS A 307 19.78 17.58 -3.86
C CYS A 307 18.79 17.68 -5.03
N ASN A 308 18.45 18.89 -5.51
CA ASN A 308 17.51 19.14 -6.63
C ASN A 308 16.15 18.43 -6.48
N GLY A 309 15.64 18.38 -5.25
CA GLY A 309 14.38 17.71 -4.90
C GLY A 309 14.52 16.20 -4.65
N ASP A 310 15.69 15.62 -4.93
CA ASP A 310 15.95 14.20 -4.79
C ASP A 310 16.57 13.82 -3.43
N CYS A 311 15.90 14.26 -2.36
CA CYS A 311 16.37 14.12 -0.99
C CYS A 311 16.82 12.68 -0.69
N ASP A 312 18.09 12.55 -0.28
CA ASP A 312 18.74 11.35 0.27
C ASP A 312 19.01 11.49 1.78
N ALA A 313 18.57 12.61 2.36
CA ALA A 313 18.79 13.03 3.74
C ALA A 313 20.26 13.27 4.14
N SER A 314 21.17 13.45 3.17
CA SER A 314 22.58 13.81 3.39
C SER A 314 22.75 15.11 4.19
N CYS A 315 21.81 16.06 4.03
CA CYS A 315 21.81 17.31 4.79
C CYS A 315 21.69 17.14 6.31
N ARG A 316 21.28 15.97 6.81
CA ARG A 316 21.32 15.64 8.26
C ARG A 316 22.74 15.70 8.84
N ASP A 317 23.74 15.57 7.99
CA ASP A 317 25.13 15.82 8.34
C ASP A 317 25.39 17.34 8.44
N GLU A 318 25.86 17.77 9.61
CA GLU A 318 26.22 19.16 9.86
C GLU A 318 27.31 19.65 8.89
N ASP A 319 28.26 18.79 8.54
CA ASP A 319 29.36 19.12 7.66
C ASP A 319 28.87 19.29 6.21
N PHE A 320 27.86 18.51 5.80
CA PHE A 320 27.19 18.71 4.52
C PHE A 320 26.50 20.08 4.45
N CYS A 321 25.75 20.45 5.50
CA CYS A 321 25.07 21.74 5.58
C CYS A 321 26.05 22.92 5.51
N LYS A 322 27.15 22.84 6.26
CA LYS A 322 28.22 23.85 6.24
C LYS A 322 28.84 23.98 4.86
N ALA A 323 29.15 22.86 4.20
CA ALA A 323 29.77 22.87 2.87
C ALA A 323 28.88 23.50 1.78
N HIS A 324 27.55 23.44 1.94
CA HIS A 324 26.58 23.94 0.97
C HIS A 324 25.89 25.25 1.38
N GLY A 325 26.35 25.90 2.46
CA GLY A 325 25.78 27.18 2.92
C GLY A 325 24.34 27.08 3.42
N LEU A 326 23.92 25.90 3.91
CA LEU A 326 22.57 25.65 4.41
C LEU A 326 22.47 25.88 5.93
N PRO A 327 21.34 26.40 6.43
CA PRO A 327 21.09 26.48 7.87
C PRO A 327 20.87 25.08 8.46
N TRP A 328 21.75 24.65 9.37
CA TRP A 328 21.59 23.36 10.06
C TRP A 328 20.59 23.46 11.20
N THR A 329 19.68 22.48 11.30
CA THR A 329 18.79 22.32 12.47
C THR A 329 18.80 20.87 12.96
N PRO A 330 18.75 20.64 14.29
CA PRO A 330 18.73 19.28 14.86
C PRO A 330 17.52 18.44 14.42
N VAL A 331 16.39 19.09 14.10
CA VAL A 331 15.12 18.44 13.72
C VAL A 331 14.92 18.32 12.20
N HIS A 332 15.78 18.95 11.40
CA HIS A 332 15.73 18.91 9.94
C HIS A 332 14.37 19.33 9.34
N SER A 333 13.85 20.45 9.83
CA SER A 333 12.79 21.21 9.13
C SER A 333 13.39 22.50 8.59
N HIS A 334 13.20 22.74 7.29
CA HIS A 334 13.56 23.99 6.64
C HIS A 334 12.35 24.78 6.13
N ALA A 335 11.14 24.26 6.36
CA ALA A 335 9.92 25.04 6.22
C ALA A 335 9.67 25.76 7.55
N SER A 336 9.50 27.08 7.52
CA SER A 336 8.89 27.79 8.64
C SER A 336 7.51 27.16 8.88
N PRO A 337 7.19 26.71 10.12
CA PRO A 337 5.84 26.28 10.43
C PRO A 337 4.87 27.39 10.00
N ALA A 338 3.80 27.05 9.29
CA ALA A 338 2.67 27.97 9.20
C ALA A 338 2.25 28.32 10.65
N PRO A 339 1.85 29.57 10.95
CA PRO A 339 1.36 29.91 12.27
C PRO A 339 0.21 28.96 12.64
N LEU A 340 0.43 28.08 13.61
CA LEU A 340 -0.62 27.30 14.22
C LEU A 340 -1.41 28.27 15.11
N GLU A 341 -2.51 28.81 14.60
CA GLU A 341 -3.47 29.47 15.49
C GLU A 341 -4.16 28.38 16.32
N PRO A 342 -4.03 28.40 17.66
CA PRO A 342 -4.65 27.39 18.50
C PRO A 342 -6.17 27.53 18.43
N VAL A 343 -6.85 26.49 17.95
CA VAL A 343 -8.30 26.36 18.05
C VAL A 343 -8.61 26.26 19.55
N HIS A 344 -9.29 27.28 20.07
CA HIS A 344 -9.61 27.40 21.48
C HIS A 344 -10.36 26.16 21.99
N ASP A 345 -9.80 25.56 23.04
CA ASP A 345 -10.42 24.52 23.85
C ASP A 345 -11.67 25.09 24.54
N HIS A 346 -12.84 24.79 23.99
CA HIS A 346 -14.11 25.04 24.65
C HIS A 346 -14.43 23.87 25.58
N SER A 347 -13.93 23.99 26.80
CA SER A 347 -14.40 23.26 27.96
C SER A 347 -15.89 23.54 28.20
N HIS A 348 -16.74 22.57 27.88
CA HIS A 348 -18.11 22.51 28.39
C HIS A 348 -18.31 21.24 29.20
N GLY A 349 -18.15 21.41 30.52
CA GLY A 349 -18.68 20.48 31.50
C GLY A 349 -20.19 20.62 31.58
N HIS A 350 -20.91 19.55 31.25
CA HIS A 350 -22.26 19.32 31.74
C HIS A 350 -22.35 17.89 32.26
N GLY A 351 -22.23 17.77 33.58
CA GLY A 351 -22.65 16.58 34.30
C GLY A 351 -24.18 16.58 34.41
N HIS A 352 -24.80 15.50 33.94
CA HIS A 352 -26.11 15.08 34.40
C HIS A 352 -26.06 13.57 34.65
N PRO A 353 -26.38 13.11 35.87
CA PRO A 353 -26.51 11.69 36.14
C PRO A 353 -27.89 11.23 35.69
N HIS A 354 -27.94 10.19 34.86
CA HIS A 354 -29.14 9.41 34.66
C HIS A 354 -28.87 7.97 35.08
N ASP A 355 -29.41 7.66 36.25
CA ASP A 355 -29.62 6.32 36.78
C ASP A 355 -30.78 5.68 36.02
N HIS A 356 -30.52 4.55 35.36
CA HIS A 356 -31.55 3.65 34.87
C HIS A 356 -31.12 2.21 35.11
N SER A 357 -31.56 1.70 36.26
CA SER A 357 -31.79 0.29 36.51
C SER A 357 -33.06 -0.14 35.77
N HIS A 358 -32.97 -1.21 34.98
CA HIS A 358 -34.09 -2.12 34.73
C HIS A 358 -33.57 -3.51 34.35
N ASP A 359 -33.72 -4.43 35.32
CA ASP A 359 -33.79 -5.87 35.09
C ASP A 359 -35.03 -6.20 34.26
N HIS A 360 -34.90 -7.08 33.26
CA HIS A 360 -35.95 -8.04 32.91
C HIS A 360 -35.33 -9.29 32.27
N ALA A 361 -35.30 -10.35 33.07
CA ALA A 361 -35.20 -11.71 32.60
C ALA A 361 -36.56 -12.14 32.02
N HIS A 362 -36.56 -12.78 30.85
CA HIS A 362 -37.49 -13.87 30.52
C HIS A 362 -36.82 -14.77 29.48
N GLY A 363 -36.59 -16.02 29.85
CA GLY A 363 -36.23 -17.08 28.91
C GLY A 363 -37.47 -17.65 28.25
N HIS A 364 -37.33 -18.12 27.01
CA HIS A 364 -38.10 -19.26 26.50
C HIS A 364 -37.24 -20.04 25.51
N SER A 365 -37.04 -21.30 25.86
CA SER A 365 -36.56 -22.40 25.04
C SER A 365 -37.59 -22.78 23.99
N HIS A 366 -37.15 -23.03 22.77
CA HIS A 366 -37.85 -23.96 21.86
C HIS A 366 -36.83 -24.78 21.09
N ASP A 367 -36.70 -26.04 21.52
CA ASP A 367 -36.20 -27.14 20.71
C ASP A 367 -37.17 -27.43 19.57
N HIS A 368 -36.63 -27.60 18.36
CA HIS A 368 -37.28 -28.42 17.34
C HIS A 368 -36.22 -29.25 16.63
N ASP A 369 -36.16 -30.51 17.06
CA ASP A 369 -35.48 -31.61 16.42
C ASP A 369 -36.34 -32.09 15.24
N HIS A 370 -35.78 -32.05 14.02
CA HIS A 370 -36.34 -32.75 12.86
C HIS A 370 -35.21 -33.38 12.07
N GLY A 371 -34.86 -34.60 12.49
CA GLY A 371 -34.15 -35.55 11.65
C GLY A 371 -35.01 -35.98 10.46
N HIS A 372 -34.50 -35.74 9.25
CA HIS A 372 -34.91 -36.48 8.07
C HIS A 372 -33.66 -37.06 7.40
N GLY A 373 -33.40 -38.32 7.70
CA GLY A 373 -32.49 -39.16 6.94
C GLY A 373 -33.15 -39.51 5.61
N HIS A 374 -32.49 -39.16 4.51
CA HIS A 374 -32.73 -39.76 3.22
C HIS A 374 -31.41 -40.37 2.74
N SER A 375 -31.29 -41.69 2.94
CA SER A 375 -30.33 -42.53 2.26
C SER A 375 -30.76 -42.66 0.80
N HIS A 376 -29.96 -42.13 -0.11
CA HIS A 376 -30.02 -42.49 -1.52
C HIS A 376 -28.70 -43.16 -1.89
N ASP A 377 -28.75 -44.50 -1.94
CA ASP A 377 -27.75 -45.28 -2.66
C ASP A 377 -27.89 -44.96 -4.15
N HIS A 378 -26.90 -44.28 -4.69
CA HIS A 378 -26.73 -44.12 -6.12
C HIS A 378 -25.37 -44.71 -6.51
N ASP A 379 -25.42 -45.98 -6.89
CA ASP A 379 -24.37 -46.65 -7.63
C ASP A 379 -24.31 -46.04 -9.03
N HIS A 380 -23.30 -45.21 -9.28
CA HIS A 380 -23.04 -44.61 -10.59
C HIS A 380 -21.61 -44.92 -11.00
N SER A 381 -21.44 -46.10 -11.60
CA SER A 381 -20.30 -46.38 -12.46
C SER A 381 -20.45 -45.58 -13.76
N HIS A 382 -19.94 -44.34 -13.76
CA HIS A 382 -19.74 -43.58 -14.99
C HIS A 382 -18.24 -43.37 -15.22
N GLY A 383 -17.66 -44.30 -15.97
CA GLY A 383 -16.35 -44.10 -16.61
C GLY A 383 -16.49 -43.07 -17.73
N HIS A 384 -16.47 -41.79 -17.37
CA HIS A 384 -16.22 -40.72 -18.32
C HIS A 384 -14.76 -40.31 -18.18
N ALA A 385 -13.93 -40.78 -19.12
CA ALA A 385 -12.62 -40.22 -19.35
C ALA A 385 -12.82 -38.80 -19.91
N HIS A 386 -12.98 -37.83 -19.02
CA HIS A 386 -12.84 -36.44 -19.37
C HIS A 386 -11.33 -36.17 -19.48
N ASP A 387 -10.88 -35.95 -20.71
CA ASP A 387 -9.55 -35.39 -20.97
C ASP A 387 -9.53 -33.98 -20.38
N HIS A 388 -9.11 -33.88 -19.11
CA HIS A 388 -8.90 -32.61 -18.44
C HIS A 388 -7.58 -32.04 -18.92
N HIS A 389 -7.64 -31.23 -19.99
CA HIS A 389 -6.54 -30.35 -20.36
C HIS A 389 -6.37 -29.29 -19.27
N HIS A 390 -5.50 -29.56 -18.31
CA HIS A 390 -5.02 -28.54 -17.38
C HIS A 390 -4.05 -27.62 -18.14
N HIS A 391 -4.23 -26.31 -17.98
CA HIS A 391 -3.22 -25.37 -18.44
C HIS A 391 -1.88 -25.67 -17.76
N PRO A 392 -0.74 -25.60 -18.48
CA PRO A 392 0.56 -25.87 -17.90
C PRO A 392 0.83 -24.94 -16.72
N TYR A 393 1.01 -25.52 -15.54
CA TYR A 393 1.42 -24.76 -14.35
C TYR A 393 2.87 -24.30 -14.55
N PRO A 394 3.23 -23.03 -14.32
CA PRO A 394 4.59 -22.52 -14.58
C PRO A 394 5.72 -23.29 -13.88
N HIS A 395 5.42 -23.94 -12.75
CA HIS A 395 6.38 -24.77 -12.01
C HIS A 395 6.27 -26.27 -12.30
N ALA A 396 5.49 -26.69 -13.30
CA ALA A 396 5.33 -28.10 -13.67
C ALA A 396 6.67 -28.77 -14.01
N ASP A 397 7.57 -28.04 -14.69
CA ASP A 397 8.90 -28.52 -15.07
C ASP A 397 10.02 -28.03 -14.14
N HIS A 398 9.68 -27.39 -13.02
CA HIS A 398 10.67 -26.89 -12.08
C HIS A 398 11.54 -28.06 -11.56
N PRO A 399 12.87 -27.93 -11.47
CA PRO A 399 13.76 -29.02 -11.04
C PRO A 399 13.40 -29.62 -9.67
N HIS A 400 12.86 -28.78 -8.79
CA HIS A 400 12.34 -29.14 -7.45
C HIS A 400 10.81 -29.13 -7.36
N GLY A 401 10.12 -29.07 -8.50
CA GLY A 401 8.65 -29.07 -8.58
C GLY A 401 8.04 -30.39 -8.11
N PRO A 402 6.73 -30.41 -7.81
CA PRO A 402 6.06 -31.60 -7.32
C PRO A 402 6.09 -32.71 -8.38
N ARG A 403 6.93 -33.73 -8.17
CA ARG A 403 6.83 -35.00 -8.89
C ARG A 403 5.86 -35.89 -8.15
N SER A 404 4.58 -35.82 -8.52
CA SER A 404 3.52 -36.58 -7.84
C SER A 404 3.72 -38.10 -7.92
N MET A 405 4.50 -38.60 -8.89
CA MET A 405 4.91 -40.00 -9.00
C MET A 405 6.33 -40.09 -9.59
N GLU A 406 7.29 -40.67 -8.86
CA GLU A 406 8.56 -41.07 -9.46
C GLU A 406 8.26 -42.17 -10.51
N LYS A 407 8.58 -41.93 -11.78
CA LYS A 407 8.46 -42.96 -12.82
C LYS A 407 9.32 -44.15 -12.38
N LYS A 408 8.71 -45.31 -12.12
CA LYS A 408 9.43 -46.56 -11.84
C LYS A 408 10.52 -46.73 -12.89
N LYS A 409 11.78 -46.84 -12.44
CA LYS A 409 12.89 -47.22 -13.31
C LYS A 409 12.51 -48.57 -13.95
N SER A 410 12.36 -48.56 -15.27
CA SER A 410 12.13 -49.75 -16.10
C SER A 410 13.38 -50.61 -16.17
#